data_AF-A0A838F702-F1
#
_entry.id   AF-A0A838F702-F1
#
_cell.length_a   1.000
_cell.length_b   1.000
_cell.length_c   1.000
_cell.angle_alpha   90.00
_cell.angle_beta   90.00
_cell.angle_gamma   90.00
#
_symmetry.space_group_name_H-M   'P 1'
#
loop_
_entity.id
_entity.type
_entity.pdbx_description
1 polymer ?
#
loop_
_entity_poly.entity_id
_entity_poly.type
_entity_poly.pdbx_seq_one_letter_code
_entity_poly.pdbx_strand_id
1 'polypeptide(L)'
;MNNNTLWQDIKRTILRSNTAVQQLIFINIAVFLIIAVARLFFWLAGQPLGSYYYSEYLAVPSDIKSLLYHPWTIVTYMFTHGEVMHILFNMLVIYWFGKILTEFVGNRKIFPIYLLGGFAGALLFIICYQIFPVFHAALPEARAWGASASA
;
A
#
# COMPACT_ATOMS: atom_id res chain seq x y z
N MET A 1 -34.60 19.15 -11.63
CA MET A 1 -33.79 18.46 -10.60
C MET A 1 -32.56 17.94 -11.30
N ASN A 2 -31.37 18.46 -10.97
CA ASN A 2 -30.13 18.13 -11.70
C ASN A 2 -29.80 16.65 -11.52
N ASN A 3 -29.81 15.88 -12.61
CA ASN A 3 -29.30 14.51 -12.69
C ASN A 3 -27.76 14.51 -12.66
N ASN A 4 -27.17 15.17 -11.66
CA ASN A 4 -25.77 14.91 -11.35
C ASN A 4 -25.74 13.50 -10.77
N THR A 5 -25.32 12.53 -11.59
CA THR A 5 -25.25 11.15 -11.16
C THR A 5 -24.22 11.05 -10.04
N LEU A 6 -24.47 10.21 -9.03
CA LEU A 6 -23.51 9.90 -7.95
C LEU A 6 -22.08 9.69 -8.49
N TRP A 7 -21.99 9.12 -9.69
CA TRP A 7 -20.77 8.94 -10.47
C TRP A 7 -20.04 10.24 -10.82
N GLN A 8 -20.75 11.31 -11.19
CA GLN A 8 -20.16 12.63 -11.43
C GLN A 8 -19.65 13.26 -10.13
N ASP A 9 -20.34 13.09 -9.00
CA ASP A 9 -19.87 13.62 -7.72
C ASP A 9 -18.65 12.85 -7.19
N ILE A 10 -18.64 11.52 -7.36
CA ILE A 10 -17.47 10.68 -7.08
C ILE A 10 -16.29 11.10 -7.98
N LYS A 11 -16.51 11.18 -9.29
CA LYS A 11 -15.47 11.64 -10.24
C LYS A 11 -14.99 13.04 -9.88
N ARG A 12 -15.88 13.96 -9.54
CA ARG A 12 -15.51 15.34 -9.22
C ARG A 12 -14.76 15.44 -7.90
N THR A 13 -15.06 14.61 -6.91
CA THR A 13 -14.32 14.54 -5.64
C THR A 13 -12.95 13.89 -5.82
N ILE A 14 -12.84 12.85 -6.64
CA ILE A 14 -11.57 12.16 -6.95
C ILE A 14 -10.69 13.03 -7.88
N LEU A 15 -11.27 13.65 -8.90
CA LEU A 15 -10.56 14.48 -9.88
C LEU A 15 -10.29 15.90 -9.37
N ARG A 16 -11.03 16.39 -8.36
CA ARG A 16 -10.77 17.67 -7.65
C ARG A 16 -10.26 17.50 -6.23
N SER A 17 -9.79 16.31 -5.82
CA SER A 17 -8.99 16.23 -4.60
C SER A 17 -7.72 17.04 -4.87
N ASN A 18 -7.70 18.30 -4.44
CA ASN A 18 -6.72 19.28 -4.91
C ASN A 18 -5.29 18.93 -4.49
N THR A 19 -5.09 17.91 -3.64
CA THR A 19 -3.78 17.48 -3.18
C THR A 19 -3.48 16.02 -3.52
N ALA A 20 -2.24 15.75 -3.91
CA ALA A 20 -1.69 14.43 -4.14
C ALA A 20 -1.82 13.54 -2.90
N VAL A 21 -1.76 14.13 -1.69
CA VAL A 21 -2.02 13.47 -0.42
C VAL A 21 -3.40 12.82 -0.39
N GLN A 22 -4.46 13.55 -0.77
CA GLN A 22 -5.81 13.01 -0.81
C GLN A 22 -5.95 11.90 -1.85
N GLN A 23 -5.28 12.02 -3.00
CA GLN A 23 -5.27 10.98 -4.03
C GLN A 23 -4.61 9.71 -3.51
N LEU A 24 -3.46 9.81 -2.85
CA LEU A 24 -2.79 8.67 -2.23
C LEU A 24 -3.67 7.97 -1.19
N ILE A 25 -4.35 8.75 -0.34
CA ILE A 25 -5.30 8.20 0.64
C ILE A 25 -6.43 7.46 -0.06
N PHE A 26 -7.04 8.07 -1.07
CA PHE A 26 -8.13 7.45 -1.82
C PHE A 26 -7.70 6.15 -2.50
N ILE A 27 -6.53 6.15 -3.15
CA ILE A 27 -5.97 4.95 -3.80
C ILE A 27 -5.76 3.83 -2.78
N ASN A 28 -5.13 4.13 -1.64
CA ASN A 28 -4.88 3.13 -0.59
C ASN A 28 -6.18 2.54 -0.03
N ILE A 29 -7.18 3.39 0.24
CA ILE A 29 -8.50 2.94 0.70
C ILE A 29 -9.19 2.09 -0.36
N ALA A 30 -9.15 2.50 -1.63
CA ALA A 30 -9.75 1.75 -2.72
C ALA A 30 -9.12 0.36 -2.88
N VAL A 31 -7.78 0.28 -2.85
CA VAL A 31 -7.05 -1.00 -2.91
C VAL A 31 -7.42 -1.90 -1.73
N PHE A 32 -7.47 -1.35 -0.52
CA PHE A 32 -7.88 -2.11 0.67
C PHE A 32 -9.30 -2.66 0.55
N LEU A 33 -10.26 -1.86 0.08
CA LEU A 33 -11.64 -2.31 -0.11
C LEU A 33 -11.75 -3.41 -1.18
N ILE A 34 -11.02 -3.27 -2.30
CA ILE A 34 -10.98 -4.30 -3.34
C ILE A 34 -10.46 -5.62 -2.78
N ILE A 35 -9.37 -5.59 -2.01
CA ILE A 35 -8.79 -6.78 -1.37
C ILE A 35 -9.76 -7.36 -0.34
N ALA A 36 -10.40 -6.52 0.48
CA ALA A 36 -11.35 -6.96 1.51
C ALA A 36 -12.57 -7.66 0.89
N VAL A 37 -13.11 -7.12 -0.20
CA VAL A 37 -14.22 -7.72 -0.95
C VAL A 37 -13.79 -9.05 -1.57
N ALA A 38 -12.61 -9.12 -2.18
CA ALA A 38 -12.09 -10.38 -2.72
C ALA A 38 -11.93 -11.44 -1.63
N ARG A 39 -11.34 -11.08 -0.47
CA ARG A 39 -11.20 -11.98 0.69
C ARG A 39 -12.54 -12.48 1.21
N LEU A 40 -13.56 -11.62 1.23
CA LEU A 40 -14.92 -12.00 1.61
C LEU A 40 -15.48 -13.07 0.67
N PHE A 41 -15.33 -12.91 -0.65
CA PHE A 41 -15.80 -13.91 -1.61
C PHE A 41 -15.05 -15.24 -1.50
N PHE A 42 -13.73 -15.23 -1.31
CA PHE A 42 -12.96 -16.46 -1.07
C PHE A 42 -13.40 -17.18 0.21
N TRP A 43 -13.63 -16.41 1.28
CA TRP A 43 -14.12 -16.96 2.54
C TRP A 43 -15.51 -17.58 2.39
N LEU A 44 -16.44 -16.90 1.72
CA LEU A 44 -17.77 -17.43 1.41
C LEU A 44 -17.73 -18.67 0.51
N ALA A 45 -16.72 -18.79 -0.36
CA ALA A 45 -16.48 -19.97 -1.19
C ALA A 45 -15.78 -21.13 -0.44
N GLY A 46 -15.55 -21.01 0.87
CA GLY A 46 -14.90 -22.04 1.69
C GLY A 46 -13.39 -22.15 1.44
N GLN A 47 -12.76 -21.13 0.86
CA GLN A 47 -11.32 -21.09 0.57
C GLN A 47 -10.59 -20.23 1.63
N PRO A 48 -10.11 -20.82 2.74
CA PRO A 48 -9.40 -20.07 3.80
C PRO A 48 -8.09 -19.44 3.31
N LEU A 49 -7.55 -19.94 2.19
CA LEU A 49 -6.34 -19.43 1.53
C LEU A 49 -6.49 -18.04 0.91
N GLY A 50 -7.69 -17.45 0.87
CA GLY A 50 -7.88 -16.05 0.44
C GLY A 50 -6.93 -15.07 1.14
N SER A 51 -6.53 -15.36 2.39
CA SER A 51 -5.54 -14.56 3.12
C SER A 51 -4.08 -14.85 2.74
N TYR A 52 -3.79 -16.06 2.27
CA TYR A 52 -2.46 -16.44 1.78
C TYR A 52 -2.14 -15.72 0.47
N TYR A 53 -3.10 -15.69 -0.47
CA TYR A 53 -2.91 -15.11 -1.80
C TYR A 53 -2.52 -13.62 -1.79
N TYR A 54 -3.12 -12.79 -0.92
CA TYR A 54 -2.71 -11.38 -0.89
C TYR A 54 -1.28 -11.21 -0.36
N SER A 55 -0.90 -12.02 0.63
CA SER A 55 0.44 -11.93 1.24
C SER A 55 1.52 -12.44 0.29
N GLU A 56 1.22 -13.47 -0.50
CA GLU A 56 2.16 -14.05 -1.47
C GLU A 56 2.39 -13.12 -2.67
N TYR A 57 1.32 -12.55 -3.23
CA TYR A 57 1.38 -11.86 -4.51
C TYR A 57 1.46 -10.34 -4.42
N LEU A 58 1.10 -9.73 -3.28
CA LEU A 58 1.06 -8.27 -3.14
C LEU A 58 2.05 -7.71 -2.13
N ALA A 59 2.52 -8.51 -1.17
CA ALA A 59 3.53 -8.09 -0.21
C ALA A 59 4.94 -8.35 -0.74
N VAL A 60 5.91 -7.50 -0.36
CA VAL A 60 7.29 -7.68 -0.79
C VAL A 60 7.98 -8.75 0.07
N PRO A 61 8.52 -9.83 -0.52
CA PRO A 61 9.24 -10.86 0.23
C PRO A 61 10.63 -10.38 0.63
N SER A 62 11.15 -10.87 1.77
CA SER A 62 12.55 -10.64 2.16
C SER A 62 13.56 -11.46 1.34
N ASP A 63 13.11 -12.56 0.75
CA ASP A 63 13.93 -13.41 -0.10
C ASP A 63 14.00 -12.87 -1.55
N ILE A 64 15.23 -12.74 -2.04
CA ILE A 64 15.51 -12.20 -3.38
C ILE A 64 14.98 -13.14 -4.48
N LYS A 65 15.02 -14.47 -4.28
CA LYS A 65 14.52 -15.40 -5.30
C LYS A 65 13.02 -15.23 -5.48
N SER A 66 12.28 -15.17 -4.37
CA SER A 66 10.84 -14.90 -4.36
C SER A 66 10.51 -13.55 -5.00
N LEU A 67 11.34 -12.53 -4.77
CA LEU A 67 11.19 -11.21 -5.40
C LEU A 67 11.31 -11.26 -6.93
N LEU A 68 12.21 -12.11 -7.47
CA LEU A 68 12.37 -12.26 -8.93
C LEU A 68 11.15 -12.87 -9.61
N TYR A 69 10.39 -13.71 -8.90
CA TYR A 69 9.12 -14.26 -9.40
C TYR A 69 7.97 -13.26 -9.29
N HIS A 70 8.03 -12.34 -8.33
CA HIS A 70 6.99 -11.35 -8.08
C HIS A 70 7.55 -9.91 -8.04
N PRO A 71 8.18 -9.42 -9.13
CA PRO A 71 8.88 -8.14 -9.12
C PRO A 71 7.96 -6.93 -8.90
N TRP A 72 6.67 -7.07 -9.20
CA TRP A 72 5.67 -6.02 -8.94
C TRP A 72 5.44 -5.78 -7.44
N THR A 73 5.82 -6.71 -6.57
CA THR A 73 5.62 -6.58 -5.11
C THR A 73 6.36 -5.40 -4.51
N ILE A 74 7.44 -4.94 -5.16
CA ILE A 74 8.18 -3.71 -4.81
C ILE A 74 7.29 -2.45 -4.89
N VAL A 75 6.22 -2.46 -5.70
CA VAL A 75 5.25 -1.35 -5.79
C VAL A 75 3.96 -1.69 -5.08
N THR A 76 3.41 -2.89 -5.28
CA THR A 76 2.07 -3.23 -4.76
C THR A 76 2.03 -3.25 -3.24
N TYR A 77 3.15 -3.58 -2.57
CA TYR A 77 3.18 -3.65 -1.11
C TYR A 77 2.88 -2.30 -0.46
N MET A 78 3.26 -1.20 -1.12
CA MET A 78 3.05 0.18 -0.65
C MET A 78 1.58 0.50 -0.44
N PHE A 79 0.69 -0.12 -1.24
CA PHE A 79 -0.74 0.13 -1.22
C PHE A 79 -1.54 -0.96 -0.51
N THR A 80 -0.89 -2.05 -0.11
CA THR A 80 -1.55 -3.25 0.42
C THR A 80 -1.62 -3.20 1.94
N HIS A 81 -2.81 -3.44 2.51
CA HIS A 81 -3.03 -3.41 3.95
C HIS A 81 -3.82 -4.63 4.42
N GLY A 82 -3.40 -5.25 5.53
CA GLY A 82 -3.99 -6.49 6.05
C GLY A 82 -5.14 -6.26 7.04
N GLU A 83 -5.00 -5.26 7.93
CA GLU A 83 -5.98 -4.93 8.96
C GLU A 83 -6.54 -3.52 8.84
N VAL A 84 -7.77 -3.33 9.34
CA VAL A 84 -8.47 -2.03 9.38
C VAL A 84 -7.70 -1.00 10.18
N MET A 85 -7.17 -1.37 11.36
CA MET A 85 -6.42 -0.44 12.21
C MET A 85 -5.11 0.00 11.56
N HIS A 86 -4.44 -0.91 10.84
CA HIS A 86 -3.19 -0.60 10.15
C HIS A 86 -3.41 0.44 9.04
N ILE A 87 -4.42 0.24 8.17
CA ILE A 87 -4.72 1.26 7.15
C ILE A 87 -5.17 2.59 7.77
N LEU A 88 -5.98 2.56 8.83
CA LEU A 88 -6.43 3.78 9.50
C LEU A 88 -5.25 4.66 9.93
N PHE A 89 -4.27 4.07 10.63
CA PHE A 89 -3.09 4.83 11.07
C PHE A 89 -2.21 5.29 9.91
N ASN A 90 -2.00 4.45 8.88
CA ASN A 90 -1.23 4.88 7.72
C ASN A 90 -1.89 6.08 7.00
N MET A 91 -3.22 6.10 6.88
CA MET A 91 -3.91 7.23 6.25
C MET A 91 -3.81 8.51 7.10
N LEU A 92 -3.80 8.39 8.43
CA LEU A 92 -3.56 9.53 9.34
C LEU A 92 -2.14 10.08 9.18
N VAL A 93 -1.13 9.20 9.13
CA VAL A 93 0.27 9.58 8.91
C VAL A 93 0.42 10.28 7.56
N ILE A 94 -0.05 9.66 6.47
CA ILE A 94 0.00 10.26 5.13
C ILE A 94 -0.74 11.60 5.10
N TYR A 95 -1.87 11.73 5.79
CA TYR A 95 -2.63 12.99 5.83
C TYR A 95 -1.85 14.10 6.54
N TRP A 96 -1.34 13.86 7.74
CA TRP A 96 -0.65 14.88 8.52
C TRP A 96 0.74 15.19 7.96
N PHE A 97 1.59 14.18 7.81
CA PHE A 97 2.94 14.37 7.27
C PHE A 97 2.91 14.79 5.81
N GLY A 98 2.02 14.22 5.00
CA GLY A 98 1.85 14.61 3.61
C GLY A 98 1.42 16.07 3.47
N LYS A 99 0.55 16.60 4.35
CA LYS A 99 0.20 18.03 4.35
C LYS A 99 1.40 18.91 4.66
N ILE A 100 2.11 18.61 5.74
CA ILE A 100 3.32 19.33 6.15
C ILE A 100 4.34 19.32 5.00
N LEU A 101 4.61 18.15 4.44
CA LEU A 101 5.53 17.99 3.33
C LEU A 101 5.07 18.77 2.09
N THR A 102 3.76 18.77 1.79
CA THR A 102 3.18 19.53 0.67
C THR A 102 3.47 21.02 0.79
N GLU A 103 3.46 21.58 2.01
CA GLU A 103 3.81 22.98 2.25
C GLU A 103 5.30 23.28 1.95
N PHE A 104 6.20 22.32 2.21
CA PHE A 104 7.63 22.48 1.95
C PHE A 104 8.03 22.26 0.49
N VAL A 105 7.53 21.20 -0.14
CA VAL A 105 8.04 20.75 -1.45
C VAL A 105 7.06 20.98 -2.59
N GLY A 106 5.82 21.36 -2.28
CA GLY A 106 4.73 21.54 -3.22
C GLY A 106 4.03 20.22 -3.61
N ASN A 107 2.77 20.35 -4.00
CA ASN A 107 1.87 19.22 -4.26
C ASN A 107 2.35 18.24 -5.35
N ARG A 108 3.10 18.72 -6.35
CA ARG A 108 3.55 17.91 -7.49
C ARG A 108 4.61 16.86 -7.11
N LYS A 109 5.30 17.03 -5.98
CA LYS A 109 6.41 16.16 -5.57
C LYS A 109 6.01 15.06 -4.59
N ILE A 110 4.78 15.09 -4.07
CA ILE A 110 4.30 14.13 -3.08
C ILE A 110 4.27 12.70 -3.63
N PHE A 111 3.75 12.47 -4.84
CA PHE A 111 3.75 11.14 -5.46
C PHE A 111 5.16 10.57 -5.65
N PRO A 112 6.11 11.30 -6.27
CA PRO A 112 7.50 10.83 -6.37
C PRO A 112 8.12 10.51 -5.01
N ILE A 113 7.90 11.35 -3.99
CA ILE A 113 8.48 11.11 -2.66
C ILE A 113 7.88 9.84 -2.03
N TYR A 114 6.57 9.63 -2.15
CA TYR A 114 5.91 8.42 -1.69
C TYR A 114 6.52 7.17 -2.35
N LEU A 115 6.68 7.17 -3.70
CA LEU A 115 7.28 6.07 -4.44
C LEU A 115 8.74 5.82 -4.06
N LEU A 116 9.56 6.87 -3.96
CA LEU A 116 10.97 6.75 -3.58
C LEU A 116 11.13 6.26 -2.14
N GLY A 117 10.30 6.73 -1.22
CA GLY A 117 10.26 6.26 0.17
C GLY A 117 9.93 4.77 0.24
N GLY A 118 8.91 4.33 -0.49
CA GLY A 118 8.62 2.89 -0.63
C GLY A 118 9.80 2.10 -1.20
N PHE A 119 10.37 2.52 -2.32
CA PHE A 119 11.52 1.80 -2.88
C PHE A 119 12.71 1.72 -1.91
N ALA A 120 13.02 2.81 -1.22
CA ALA A 120 14.07 2.81 -0.20
C ALA A 120 13.72 1.87 0.97
N GLY A 121 12.47 1.86 1.43
CA GLY A 121 12.01 0.98 2.51
C GLY A 121 12.02 -0.50 2.13
N ALA A 122 11.55 -0.86 0.93
CA ALA A 122 11.62 -2.22 0.42
C ALA A 122 13.06 -2.70 0.29
N LEU A 123 13.94 -1.86 -0.27
CA LEU A 123 15.36 -2.16 -0.40
C LEU A 123 16.02 -2.38 0.97
N LEU A 124 15.77 -1.47 1.92
CA LEU A 124 16.31 -1.57 3.27
C LEU A 124 15.79 -2.82 3.99
N PHE A 125 14.49 -3.12 3.88
CA PHE A 125 13.89 -4.35 4.40
C PHE A 125 14.61 -5.59 3.88
N ILE A 126 14.75 -5.73 2.55
CA ILE A 126 15.43 -6.89 1.94
C ILE A 126 16.89 -6.96 2.40
N ILE A 127 17.64 -5.85 2.33
CA ILE A 127 19.05 -5.82 2.71
C ILE A 127 19.24 -6.23 4.17
N CYS A 128 18.44 -5.70 5.09
CA CYS A 128 18.52 -6.05 6.51
C CYS A 128 18.34 -7.56 6.73
N TYR A 129 17.37 -8.17 6.06
CA TYR A 129 17.11 -9.61 6.20
C TYR A 129 18.23 -10.48 5.62
N GLN A 130 18.97 -9.99 4.61
CA GLN A 130 20.09 -10.72 4.02
C GLN A 130 21.39 -10.56 4.83
N ILE A 131 21.66 -9.37 5.36
CA ILE A 131 22.93 -9.05 6.05
C ILE A 131 22.95 -9.57 7.48
N PHE A 132 21.86 -9.41 8.25
CA PHE A 132 21.88 -9.74 9.67
C PHE A 132 21.49 -11.21 9.90
N PRO A 133 22.38 -12.05 10.48
CA PRO A 133 22.11 -13.48 10.66
C PRO A 133 20.89 -13.78 11.53
N VAL A 134 20.54 -12.87 12.44
CA VAL A 134 19.36 -13.01 13.32
C VAL A 134 18.05 -13.15 12.52
N PHE A 135 18.00 -12.64 11.29
CA PHE A 135 16.81 -12.71 10.44
C PHE A 135 16.83 -13.88 9.44
N HIS A 136 17.93 -14.64 9.34
CA HIS A 136 18.05 -15.71 8.33
C HIS A 136 16.99 -16.80 8.48
N ALA A 137 16.60 -17.13 9.71
CA ALA A 137 15.55 -18.11 9.96
C ALA A 137 14.16 -17.66 9.48
N ALA A 138 13.94 -16.34 9.36
CA ALA A 138 12.68 -15.75 8.93
C ALA A 138 12.62 -15.44 7.43
N LEU A 139 13.74 -15.57 6.70
CA LEU A 139 13.85 -15.23 5.27
C LEU A 139 12.75 -15.82 4.36
N PRO A 140 12.31 -17.09 4.52
CA PRO A 140 11.30 -17.67 3.63
C PRO A 140 9.89 -17.09 3.83
N GLU A 141 9.59 -16.64 5.05
CA GLU A 141 8.23 -16.28 5.47
C GLU A 141 8.06 -14.77 5.68
N ALA A 142 9.15 -14.03 5.86
CA ALA A 142 9.07 -12.61 6.14
C ALA A 142 8.65 -11.81 4.90
N ARG A 143 7.58 -11.05 5.06
CA ARG A 143 7.01 -10.19 4.03
C ARG A 143 6.64 -8.85 4.62
N ALA A 144 6.81 -7.79 3.85
CA ALA A 144 6.39 -6.45 4.23
C ALA A 144 5.23 -5.97 3.37
N TRP A 145 4.25 -5.31 3.99
CA TRP A 145 3.15 -4.63 3.32
C TRP A 145 2.71 -3.43 4.16
N GLY A 146 2.09 -2.46 3.50
CA GLY A 146 1.58 -1.24 4.13
C GLY A 146 2.35 -0.01 3.65
N ALA A 147 1.67 1.13 3.73
CA ALA A 147 2.22 2.40 3.27
C ALA A 147 3.24 3.03 4.24
N SER A 148 3.52 2.42 5.39
CA SER A 148 4.34 3.04 6.45
C SER A 148 5.76 3.39 6.02
N ALA A 149 6.35 2.63 5.11
CA ALA A 149 7.66 2.94 4.53
C ALA A 149 7.64 4.10 3.51
N SER A 150 6.45 4.45 3.03
CA SER A 150 6.21 5.44 1.98
C SER A 150 5.55 6.72 2.51
N ALA A 151 5.13 6.71 3.79
CA ALA A 151 4.34 7.75 4.45
C ALA A 151 5.19 8.83 5.12
#